data_AF-A0AA35RRR5-F1
#
_entry.id   AF-A0AA35RRR5-F1
#
_cell.length_a   1.000
_cell.length_b   1.000
_cell.length_c   1.000
_cell.angle_alpha   90.00
_cell.angle_beta   90.00
_cell.angle_gamma   90.00
#
_symmetry.space_group_name_H-M   'P 1'
#
loop_
_entity.id
_entity.type
_entity.pdbx_description
1 polymer ?
#
loop_
_entity_poly.entity_id
_entity_poly.type
_entity_poly.pdbx_seq_one_letter_code
_entity_poly.pdbx_strand_id
1 'polypeptide(L)'
;MLHPTPPRGTRRRDIDDRYLEQLLSQVQRGETEVGEALEKLRTLPFEDLGFAKVDHHRAIRTGFPEVVYAPGKTPEQLSRIAMKISETSSKLLITRAGGDAYEKVREALPEARYSEVANVIVVDRSSGGEDVPVPGVLTVAAGTSDLPVAEEAALTAELMGNSVERCGTWA
;
A
#
# COMPACT_ATOMS: atom_id res chain seq x y z
N MET A 1 -15.85 -32.86 -12.97
CA MET A 1 -14.51 -32.72 -13.56
C MET A 1 -13.78 -31.64 -12.80
N LEU A 2 -12.75 -31.98 -12.03
CA LEU A 2 -11.92 -31.00 -11.32
C LEU A 2 -10.91 -30.45 -12.33
N HIS A 3 -10.96 -29.15 -12.63
CA HIS A 3 -9.93 -28.49 -13.41
C HIS A 3 -8.64 -28.41 -12.57
N PRO A 4 -7.47 -28.72 -13.15
CA PRO A 4 -6.21 -28.59 -12.44
C PRO A 4 -5.92 -27.10 -12.16
N THR A 5 -5.65 -26.79 -10.90
CA THR A 5 -5.18 -25.47 -10.47
C THR A 5 -3.82 -25.19 -11.11
N PRO A 6 -3.61 -24.07 -11.81
CA PRO A 6 -2.30 -23.75 -12.37
C PRO A 6 -1.29 -23.55 -11.22
N PRO A 7 -0.01 -23.93 -11.43
CA PRO A 7 1.02 -23.72 -10.42
C PRO A 7 1.17 -22.22 -10.16
N ARG A 8 0.97 -21.81 -8.90
CA ARG A 8 1.22 -20.45 -8.46
C ARG A 8 2.71 -20.16 -8.65
N GLY A 9 3.04 -19.36 -9.65
CA GLY A 9 4.40 -18.87 -9.85
C GLY A 9 4.88 -18.20 -8.57
N THR A 10 5.98 -18.69 -8.01
CA THR A 10 6.69 -18.04 -6.91
C THR A 10 7.25 -16.72 -7.43
N ARG A 11 6.49 -15.62 -7.27
CA ARG A 11 7.02 -14.27 -7.47
C ARG A 11 8.24 -14.13 -6.55
N ARG A 12 9.41 -13.87 -7.15
CA ARG A 12 10.63 -13.56 -6.40
C ARG A 12 10.32 -12.36 -5.50
N ARG A 13 10.61 -12.54 -4.21
CA ARG A 13 10.33 -11.60 -3.13
C ARG A 13 11.52 -10.65 -3.10
N ASP A 14 11.34 -9.41 -3.54
CA ASP A 14 12.45 -8.44 -3.59
C ASP A 14 12.77 -7.97 -2.17
N ILE A 15 13.60 -8.76 -1.48
CA ILE A 15 14.49 -8.27 -0.44
C ILE A 15 15.65 -7.59 -1.17
N ASP A 16 16.19 -6.49 -0.65
CA ASP A 16 17.41 -5.91 -1.22
C ASP A 16 18.56 -6.90 -1.03
N ASP A 17 18.81 -7.69 -2.09
CA ASP A 17 19.82 -8.74 -2.12
C ASP A 17 21.20 -8.17 -1.78
N ARG A 18 21.50 -6.91 -2.14
CA ARG A 18 22.79 -6.28 -1.81
C ARG A 18 22.91 -5.98 -0.33
N TYR A 19 21.88 -5.40 0.28
CA TYR A 19 21.88 -5.15 1.72
C TYR A 19 21.98 -6.46 2.50
N LEU A 20 21.24 -7.49 2.07
CA LEU A 20 21.24 -8.78 2.73
C LEU A 20 22.61 -9.48 2.60
N GLU A 21 23.19 -9.49 1.40
CA GLU A 21 24.55 -9.99 1.17
C GLU A 21 25.58 -9.25 2.02
N GLN A 22 25.42 -7.93 2.17
CA GLN A 22 26.33 -7.10 2.95
C GLN A 22 26.20 -7.36 4.46
N LEU A 23 24.97 -7.46 4.98
CA LEU A 23 24.72 -7.80 6.38
C LEU A 23 25.20 -9.23 6.71
N LEU A 24 24.96 -10.20 5.82
CA LEU A 24 25.46 -11.57 5.98
C LEU A 24 26.99 -11.63 5.88
N SER A 25 27.61 -10.82 5.02
CA SER A 25 29.07 -10.69 4.91
C SER A 25 29.68 -10.10 6.19
N GLN A 26 29.04 -9.11 6.79
CA GLN A 26 29.48 -8.52 8.07
C GLN A 26 29.44 -9.55 9.20
N VAL A 27 28.39 -10.38 9.26
CA VAL A 27 28.31 -11.51 10.21
C VAL A 27 29.42 -12.53 9.94
N GLN A 28 29.64 -12.91 8.68
CA GLN A 28 30.69 -13.87 8.30
C GLN A 28 32.10 -13.38 8.71
N ARG A 29 32.35 -12.07 8.62
CA ARG A 29 33.63 -11.45 8.97
C ARG A 29 33.77 -11.16 10.47
N GLY A 30 32.71 -11.36 11.26
CA GLY A 30 32.69 -11.01 12.69
C GLY A 30 32.59 -9.51 12.97
N GLU A 31 32.21 -8.71 11.97
CA GLU A 31 32.00 -7.25 12.09
C GLU A 31 30.65 -6.91 12.72
N THR A 32 29.74 -7.88 12.81
CA THR A 32 28.42 -7.73 13.46
C THR A 32 28.07 -9.05 14.13
N GLU A 33 27.63 -8.99 15.39
CA GLU A 33 27.16 -10.20 16.07
C GLU A 33 25.83 -10.70 15.49
N VAL A 34 25.61 -12.01 15.55
CA VAL A 34 24.36 -12.65 15.08
C VAL A 34 23.13 -12.01 15.74
N GLY A 35 23.20 -11.66 17.03
CA GLY A 35 22.11 -11.00 17.73
C GLY A 35 21.78 -9.61 17.18
N GLU A 36 22.79 -8.82 16.85
CA GLU A 36 22.62 -7.48 16.26
C GLU A 36 22.11 -7.56 14.82
N ALA A 37 22.61 -8.52 14.03
CA ALA A 37 22.09 -8.79 12.69
C ALA A 37 20.63 -9.25 12.73
N LEU A 38 20.24 -10.06 13.73
CA LEU A 38 18.85 -10.45 13.94
C LEU A 38 17.95 -9.26 14.26
N GLU A 39 18.39 -8.31 15.09
CA GLU A 39 17.63 -7.08 15.33
C GLU A 39 17.51 -6.23 14.07
N LYS A 40 18.59 -6.07 13.29
CA LYS A 40 18.54 -5.38 11.98
C LYS A 40 17.56 -6.06 11.02
N LEU A 41 17.54 -7.38 10.96
CA LEU A 41 16.59 -8.18 10.18
C LEU A 41 15.15 -8.10 10.71
N ARG A 42 14.95 -7.88 12.01
CA ARG A 42 13.63 -7.68 12.64
C ARG A 42 13.07 -6.28 12.38
N THR A 43 13.95 -5.28 12.32
CA THR A 43 13.62 -3.89 11.97
C THR A 43 13.59 -3.66 10.46
N LEU A 44 14.13 -4.60 9.67
CA LEU A 44 13.79 -4.70 8.27
C LEU A 44 12.34 -5.15 8.20
N PRO A 45 11.47 -4.23 7.79
CA PRO A 45 11.64 -3.42 6.58
C PRO A 45 11.06 -2.02 6.77
N PHE A 46 11.35 -1.43 7.93
CA PHE A 46 10.84 -0.12 8.28
C PHE A 46 11.84 0.94 7.81
N GLU A 47 11.41 1.84 6.94
CA GLU A 47 12.20 2.99 6.53
C GLU A 47 11.82 4.21 7.37
N ASP A 48 12.78 4.77 8.13
CA ASP A 48 12.56 5.96 8.95
C ASP A 48 12.87 7.24 8.15
N LEU A 49 11.84 8.04 7.89
CA LEU A 49 11.94 9.31 7.17
C LEU A 49 12.16 10.51 8.10
N GLY A 50 12.33 10.28 9.41
CA GLY A 50 12.43 11.29 10.45
C GLY A 50 11.09 11.85 10.93
N PHE A 51 10.03 11.71 10.12
CA PHE A 51 8.66 12.13 10.45
C PHE A 51 7.63 10.99 10.29
N ALA A 52 8.04 9.85 9.74
CA ALA A 52 7.22 8.65 9.59
C ALA A 52 8.14 7.42 9.46
N LYS A 53 7.66 6.26 9.92
CA LYS A 53 8.30 4.96 9.71
C LYS A 53 7.43 4.14 8.77
N VAL A 54 7.91 3.88 7.56
CA VAL A 54 7.16 3.18 6.51
C VAL A 54 7.46 1.68 6.57
N ASP A 55 6.43 0.84 6.73
CA ASP A 55 6.52 -0.62 6.79
C ASP A 55 6.37 -1.27 5.40
N HIS A 56 7.49 -1.51 4.73
CA HIS A 56 7.48 -2.09 3.39
C HIS A 56 7.05 -3.58 3.35
N HIS A 57 7.02 -4.32 4.47
CA HIS A 57 6.57 -5.73 4.49
C HIS A 57 5.12 -5.91 4.92
N ARG A 58 4.39 -4.85 5.25
CA ARG A 58 2.96 -5.00 5.58
C ARG A 58 2.24 -5.76 4.46
N ALA A 59 2.53 -5.43 3.20
CA ALA A 59 2.01 -6.12 2.02
C ALA A 59 2.31 -7.62 2.02
N ILE A 60 3.50 -8.04 2.46
CA ILE A 60 3.90 -9.46 2.51
C ILE A 60 3.14 -10.19 3.62
N ARG A 61 2.95 -9.55 4.78
CA ARG A 61 2.30 -10.18 5.94
C ARG A 61 0.77 -10.21 5.81
N THR A 62 0.18 -9.20 5.19
CA THR A 62 -1.28 -9.01 5.18
C THR A 62 -1.90 -8.98 3.78
N GLY A 63 -1.10 -9.09 2.73
CA GLY A 63 -1.57 -9.02 1.34
C GLY A 63 -1.91 -7.60 0.86
N PHE A 64 -1.68 -6.58 1.69
CA PHE A 64 -2.01 -5.18 1.36
C PHE A 64 -0.96 -4.21 1.95
N PRO A 65 -0.50 -3.21 1.21
CA PRO A 65 0.54 -2.29 1.67
C PRO A 65 0.07 -1.39 2.82
N GLU A 66 1.01 -0.60 3.32
CA GLU A 66 0.68 0.42 4.32
C GLU A 66 -0.29 1.47 3.78
N VAL A 67 -1.28 1.79 4.61
CA VAL A 67 -2.24 2.87 4.38
C VAL A 67 -1.74 4.11 5.10
N VAL A 68 -1.61 5.21 4.37
CA VAL A 68 -1.11 6.49 4.91
C VAL A 68 -2.28 7.30 5.45
N TYR A 69 -2.28 7.56 6.75
CA TYR A 69 -3.24 8.48 7.37
C TYR A 69 -2.75 9.93 7.20
N ALA A 70 -3.47 10.75 6.41
CA ALA A 70 -3.01 12.10 6.07
C ALA A 70 -3.06 13.15 7.20
N PRO A 71 -4.06 13.18 8.09
CA PRO A 71 -4.18 14.26 9.08
C PRO A 71 -2.95 14.42 9.96
N GLY A 72 -2.52 15.68 10.13
CA GLY A 72 -1.31 16.05 10.87
C GLY A 72 -0.01 15.97 10.06
N LYS A 73 -0.06 15.62 8.77
CA LYS A 73 1.10 15.62 7.86
C LYS A 73 0.98 16.76 6.84
N THR A 74 2.12 17.32 6.44
CA THR A 74 2.15 18.31 5.36
C THR A 74 2.07 17.63 3.98
N PRO A 75 1.64 18.34 2.92
CA PRO A 75 1.66 17.81 1.55
C PRO A 75 3.04 17.24 1.14
N GLU A 76 4.14 17.87 1.54
CA GLU A 76 5.50 17.41 1.25
C GLU A 76 5.83 16.10 1.96
N GLN A 77 5.42 15.96 3.22
CA GLN A 77 5.58 14.72 3.98
C GLN A 77 4.79 13.59 3.34
N LEU A 78 3.56 13.86 2.89
CA LEU A 78 2.73 12.88 2.21
C LEU A 78 3.31 12.45 0.87
N SER A 79 3.78 13.39 0.06
CA SER A 79 4.46 13.09 -1.21
C SER A 79 5.71 12.23 -1.00
N ARG A 80 6.51 12.52 0.02
CA ARG A 80 7.67 11.69 0.38
C ARG A 80 7.29 10.27 0.82
N ILE A 81 6.31 10.12 1.70
CA ILE A 81 5.81 8.79 2.13
C ILE A 81 5.27 8.03 0.92
N ALA A 82 4.47 8.69 0.07
CA ALA A 82 3.86 8.12 -1.12
C ALA A 82 4.91 7.56 -2.09
N MET A 83 5.96 8.35 -2.39
CA MET A 83 7.08 7.91 -3.22
C MET A 83 7.73 6.66 -2.64
N LYS A 84 8.04 6.66 -1.35
CA LYS A 84 8.70 5.55 -0.67
C LYS A 84 7.88 4.27 -0.70
N ILE A 85 6.61 4.32 -0.33
CA ILE A 85 5.73 3.15 -0.43
C ILE A 85 5.67 2.64 -1.88
N SER A 86 5.63 3.56 -2.85
CA SER A 86 5.51 3.22 -4.26
C SER A 86 6.81 2.70 -4.90
N GLU A 87 7.96 2.77 -4.23
CA GLU A 87 9.21 2.13 -4.68
C GLU A 87 9.11 0.60 -4.56
N THR A 88 8.40 0.10 -3.54
CA THR A 88 8.30 -1.33 -3.20
C THR A 88 6.91 -1.93 -3.44
N SER A 89 5.88 -1.09 -3.47
CA SER A 89 4.48 -1.51 -3.66
C SER A 89 3.91 -1.03 -5.00
N SER A 90 3.13 -1.90 -5.64
CA SER A 90 2.31 -1.54 -6.80
C SER A 90 1.03 -0.78 -6.41
N LYS A 91 0.71 -0.71 -5.12
CA LYS A 91 -0.51 -0.13 -4.58
C LYS A 91 -0.19 0.92 -3.51
N LEU A 92 -0.96 2.00 -3.48
CA LEU A 92 -0.90 3.05 -2.46
C LEU A 92 -2.32 3.47 -2.09
N LEU A 93 -2.56 3.68 -0.80
CA LEU A 93 -3.78 4.27 -0.28
C LEU A 93 -3.42 5.34 0.75
N ILE A 94 -3.83 6.59 0.49
CA ILE A 94 -3.74 7.70 1.44
C ILE A 94 -5.15 8.14 1.79
N THR A 95 -5.52 8.06 3.07
CA THR A 95 -6.87 8.40 3.53
C THR A 95 -6.93 9.78 4.17
N ARG A 96 -8.12 10.41 4.08
CA ARG A 96 -8.41 11.77 4.58
C ARG A 96 -7.44 12.83 4.05
N ALA A 97 -7.02 12.68 2.80
CA ALA A 97 -6.14 13.60 2.10
C ALA A 97 -6.94 14.73 1.46
N GLY A 98 -6.48 15.97 1.61
CA GLY A 98 -7.03 17.12 0.90
C GLY A 98 -6.51 17.23 -0.54
N GLY A 99 -7.11 18.14 -1.31
CA GLY A 99 -6.71 18.40 -2.69
C GLY A 99 -5.27 18.92 -2.83
N ASP A 100 -4.80 19.70 -1.85
CA ASP A 100 -3.40 20.18 -1.77
C ASP A 100 -2.40 19.02 -1.63
N ALA A 101 -2.73 18.04 -0.79
CA ALA A 101 -1.96 16.81 -0.67
C ALA A 101 -1.96 16.02 -1.98
N TYR A 102 -3.12 15.90 -2.65
CA TYR A 102 -3.20 15.22 -3.94
C TYR A 102 -2.30 15.88 -4.99
N GLU A 103 -2.38 17.20 -5.14
CA GLU A 103 -1.54 17.93 -6.10
C GLU A 103 -0.05 17.65 -5.87
N LYS A 104 0.39 17.68 -4.61
CA LYS A 104 1.78 17.38 -4.25
C LYS A 104 2.18 15.92 -4.47
N VAL A 105 1.28 14.97 -4.24
CA VAL A 105 1.52 13.55 -4.53
C VAL A 105 1.58 13.32 -6.04
N ARG A 106 0.68 13.93 -6.82
CA ARG A 106 0.60 13.77 -8.28
C ARG A 106 1.85 14.29 -9.00
N GLU A 107 2.48 15.35 -8.50
CA GLU A 107 3.78 15.81 -9.02
C GLU A 107 4.85 14.71 -8.98
N ALA A 108 4.84 13.88 -7.94
CA ALA A 108 5.80 12.80 -7.75
C ALA A 108 5.33 11.46 -8.36
N LEU A 109 4.03 11.22 -8.38
CA LEU A 109 3.37 10.01 -8.86
C LEU A 109 2.24 10.42 -9.83
N PRO A 110 2.55 10.68 -11.11
CA PRO A 110 1.58 11.19 -12.08
C PRO A 110 0.35 10.29 -12.31
N GLU A 111 0.46 9.00 -11.99
CA GLU A 111 -0.61 8.01 -12.08
C GLU A 111 -1.58 8.02 -10.88
N ALA A 112 -1.28 8.79 -9.83
CA ALA A 112 -2.13 8.90 -8.65
C ALA A 112 -3.50 9.46 -9.03
N ARG A 113 -4.56 8.89 -8.44
CA ARG A 113 -5.95 9.33 -8.62
C ARG A 113 -6.49 9.82 -7.29
N TYR A 114 -7.38 10.81 -7.34
CA TYR A 114 -8.01 11.38 -6.16
C TYR A 114 -9.53 11.19 -6.19
N SER A 115 -10.08 10.73 -5.08
CA SER A 115 -11.52 10.75 -4.83
C SER A 115 -11.83 11.90 -3.89
N GLU A 116 -12.48 12.95 -4.42
CA GLU A 116 -12.95 14.09 -3.63
C GLU A 116 -14.01 13.68 -2.61
N VAL A 117 -14.87 12.72 -2.96
CA VAL A 117 -15.94 12.22 -2.08
C VAL A 117 -15.35 11.52 -0.86
N ALA A 118 -14.37 10.63 -1.08
CA ALA A 118 -13.74 9.88 0.01
C ALA A 118 -12.60 10.64 0.69
N ASN A 119 -12.07 11.72 0.08
CA ASN A 119 -10.81 12.35 0.45
C ASN A 119 -9.66 11.33 0.46
N VAL A 120 -9.52 10.58 -0.64
CA VAL A 120 -8.56 9.47 -0.75
C VAL A 120 -7.70 9.63 -1.99
N ILE A 121 -6.39 9.40 -1.85
CA ILE A 121 -5.46 9.27 -2.98
C ILE A 121 -5.12 7.79 -3.17
N VAL A 122 -5.23 7.29 -4.40
CA VAL A 122 -4.90 5.91 -4.76
C VAL A 122 -3.85 5.85 -5.87
N VAL A 123 -2.96 4.86 -5.78
CA VAL A 123 -2.17 4.37 -6.91
C VAL A 123 -2.43 2.88 -7.03
N ASP A 124 -2.71 2.41 -8.24
CA ASP A 124 -2.86 0.99 -8.53
C ASP A 124 -2.19 0.62 -9.85
N ARG A 125 -0.96 0.11 -9.76
CA ARG A 125 -0.18 -0.43 -10.89
C ARG A 125 -0.44 -1.91 -11.13
N SER A 126 -1.28 -2.55 -10.31
CA SER A 126 -1.67 -3.96 -10.48
C SER A 126 -2.82 -4.14 -11.47
N SER A 127 -3.46 -3.04 -11.88
CA SER A 127 -4.60 -2.97 -12.81
C SER A 127 -4.31 -3.45 -14.26
N GLY A 128 -3.21 -4.18 -14.48
CA GLY A 128 -2.87 -4.88 -15.73
C GLY A 128 -2.62 -6.39 -15.60
N GLY A 129 -2.86 -6.99 -14.43
CA GLY A 129 -2.79 -8.44 -14.23
C GLY A 129 -4.09 -9.17 -14.61
N GLU A 130 -4.00 -10.46 -14.95
CA GLU A 130 -5.13 -11.35 -15.30
C GLU A 130 -6.07 -11.69 -14.12
N ASP A 131 -5.92 -11.06 -12.96
CA ASP A 131 -6.64 -11.41 -11.73
C ASP A 131 -8.09 -10.88 -11.81
N VAL A 132 -9.04 -11.80 -11.92
CA VAL A 132 -10.48 -11.50 -11.90
C VAL A 132 -10.87 -11.02 -10.49
N PRO A 133 -11.50 -9.84 -10.34
CA PRO A 133 -11.94 -9.34 -9.04
C PRO A 133 -12.88 -10.32 -8.33
N VAL A 134 -12.71 -10.45 -7.02
CA VAL A 134 -13.55 -11.35 -6.19
C VAL A 134 -14.88 -10.64 -5.86
N PRO A 135 -16.04 -11.24 -6.17
CA PRO A 135 -17.34 -10.67 -5.84
C PRO A 135 -17.74 -10.89 -4.38
N GLY A 136 -18.73 -10.12 -3.91
CA GLY A 136 -19.36 -10.32 -2.59
C GLY A 136 -19.25 -9.13 -1.63
N VAL A 137 -18.71 -7.99 -2.07
CA VAL A 137 -18.66 -6.76 -1.27
C VAL A 137 -19.76 -5.80 -1.72
N LEU A 138 -20.62 -5.40 -0.79
CA LEU A 138 -21.63 -4.37 -0.95
C LEU A 138 -21.35 -3.25 0.05
N THR A 139 -21.20 -2.02 -0.41
CA THR A 139 -21.17 -0.83 0.45
C THR A 139 -22.54 -0.17 0.42
N VAL A 140 -23.06 0.21 1.60
CA VAL A 140 -24.38 0.81 1.76
C VAL A 140 -24.24 2.13 2.49
N ALA A 141 -24.78 3.21 1.91
CA ALA A 141 -24.88 4.52 2.54
C ALA A 141 -26.35 4.94 2.66
N ALA A 142 -26.79 5.24 3.88
CA ALA A 142 -28.17 5.65 4.14
C ALA A 142 -28.35 7.17 4.08
N GLY A 143 -27.32 7.93 4.47
CA GLY A 143 -27.29 9.38 4.40
C GLY A 143 -26.12 9.93 3.57
N THR A 144 -26.23 11.20 3.16
CA THR A 144 -25.12 11.93 2.50
C THR A 144 -23.87 12.00 3.37
N SER A 145 -24.02 12.01 4.69
CA SER A 145 -22.92 12.00 5.66
C SER A 145 -22.12 10.69 5.64
N ASP A 146 -22.73 9.59 5.23
CA ASP A 146 -22.10 8.27 5.20
C ASP A 146 -21.30 8.07 3.92
N LEU A 147 -21.59 8.87 2.88
CA LEU A 147 -21.03 8.71 1.54
C LEU A 147 -19.49 8.74 1.52
N PRO A 148 -18.78 9.68 2.21
CA PRO A 148 -17.32 9.65 2.24
C PRO A 148 -16.76 8.35 2.81
N VAL A 149 -17.38 7.81 3.85
CA VAL A 149 -16.94 6.58 4.53
C VAL A 149 -17.25 5.35 3.68
N ALA A 150 -18.44 5.30 3.07
CA ALA A 150 -18.83 4.22 2.17
C ALA A 150 -17.95 4.17 0.92
N GLU A 151 -17.56 5.32 0.38
CA GLU A 151 -16.68 5.40 -0.79
C GLU A 151 -15.23 5.06 -0.44
N GLU A 152 -14.71 5.48 0.72
CA GLU A 152 -13.40 5.04 1.22
C GLU A 152 -13.34 3.50 1.38
N ALA A 153 -14.40 2.91 1.95
CA ALA A 153 -14.51 1.46 2.09
C ALA A 153 -14.55 0.75 0.73
N ALA A 154 -15.29 1.29 -0.24
CA ALA A 154 -15.38 0.74 -1.59
C ALA A 154 -14.02 0.77 -2.29
N LEU A 155 -13.36 1.92 -2.32
CA LEU A 155 -12.04 2.08 -2.94
C LEU A 155 -10.98 1.20 -2.28
N THR A 156 -11.05 1.04 -0.96
CA THR A 156 -10.16 0.12 -0.23
C THR A 156 -10.37 -1.32 -0.68
N ALA A 157 -11.62 -1.79 -0.73
CA ALA A 157 -11.95 -3.15 -1.14
C ALA A 157 -11.61 -3.43 -2.62
N GLU A 158 -11.82 -2.45 -3.51
CA GLU A 158 -11.40 -2.50 -4.91
C GLU A 158 -9.89 -2.61 -5.04
N LEU A 159 -9.13 -1.79 -4.31
CA LEU A 159 -7.67 -1.85 -4.27
C LEU A 159 -7.18 -3.18 -3.68
N MET A 160 -7.98 -3.85 -2.84
CA MET A 160 -7.72 -5.21 -2.34
C MET A 160 -8.08 -6.32 -3.35
N GLY A 161 -8.63 -5.99 -4.52
CA GLY A 161 -8.96 -6.94 -5.59
C GLY A 161 -10.38 -7.49 -5.53
N ASN A 162 -11.31 -6.78 -4.90
CA ASN A 162 -12.73 -7.17 -4.87
C ASN A 162 -13.55 -6.33 -5.85
N SER A 163 -14.60 -6.91 -6.42
CA SER A 163 -15.65 -6.10 -7.06
C SER A 163 -16.60 -5.60 -5.99
N VAL A 164 -16.92 -4.30 -6.02
CA VAL A 164 -17.78 -3.66 -5.03
C VAL A 164 -19.06 -3.16 -5.67
N GLU A 165 -20.19 -3.59 -5.13
CA GLU A 165 -21.49 -2.99 -5.42
C GLU A 165 -21.72 -1.82 -4.45
N ARG A 166 -22.19 -0.68 -4.97
CA ARG A 166 -22.49 0.52 -4.18
C ARG A 166 -24.01 0.72 -4.14
N CYS A 167 -24.59 0.80 -2.95
CA CYS A 167 -26.03 1.01 -2.76
C CYS A 167 -26.30 2.25 -1.89
N GLY A 168 -27.15 3.14 -2.36
CA GLY A 168 -27.55 4.37 -1.68
C GLY A 168 -28.38 5.25 -2.61
N THR A 169 -28.96 6.33 -2.09
CA THR A 169 -29.89 7.21 -2.83
C THR A 169 -29.21 8.10 -3.90
N TRP A 170 -28.07 7.68 -4.43
CA TRP A 170 -27.19 8.46 -5.32
C TRP A 170 -26.61 7.63 -6.49
N ALA A 171 -26.91 6.32 -6.55
CA ALA A 171 -26.49 5.41 -7.61
C ALA A 171 -27.45 5.41 -8.80
#